data_AF-A0A2V9V8C3-F1
#
_entry.id   AF-A0A2V9V8C3-F1
#
_cell.length_a   1.000
_cell.length_b   1.000
_cell.length_c   1.000
_cell.angle_alpha   90.00
_cell.angle_beta   90.00
_cell.angle_gamma   90.00
#
_symmetry.space_group_name_H-M   'P 1'
#
loop_
_entity.id
_entity.type
_entity.pdbx_description
1 polymer ?
#
loop_
_entity_poly.entity_id
_entity_poly.type
_entity_poly.pdbx_seq_one_letter_code
_entity_poly.pdbx_strand_id
1 'polypeptide(L)'
;MRTWFSILSLTLLVSVVSAVPRKELTLEELKARVPHAKPDERTNLCLQIAERQVEAADKLYVDGKTEEAEAAIHDVVSYAQQAGEAAGQTGHRLKNAEIAMRRMSHRLSDIKRTLPFDNQSLVQSAIDTLDKMRTDLLSHMFGKNPK
;
A
#
# COMPACT_ATOMS: atom_id res chain seq x y z
N MET A 1 8.91 73.76 22.51
CA MET A 1 9.63 73.21 21.35
C MET A 1 10.46 72.00 21.76
N ARG A 2 9.97 70.78 21.49
CA ARG A 2 10.74 69.61 21.01
C ARG A 2 9.79 68.42 20.90
N THR A 3 9.33 68.21 19.67
CA THR A 3 8.61 67.03 19.21
C THR A 3 9.55 65.83 19.24
N TRP A 4 9.15 64.72 19.87
CA TRP A 4 9.77 63.43 19.60
C TRP A 4 8.69 62.36 19.41
N PHE A 5 8.24 62.25 18.17
CA PHE A 5 7.65 61.03 17.65
C PHE A 5 8.71 59.93 17.69
N SER A 6 8.51 58.88 18.49
CA SER A 6 9.18 57.59 18.28
C SER A 6 8.11 56.53 18.11
N ILE A 7 7.90 56.22 16.84
CA ILE A 7 7.04 55.18 16.28
C ILE A 7 7.86 53.89 16.15
N LEU A 8 7.18 52.73 16.14
CA LEU A 8 7.59 51.42 15.60
C LEU A 8 8.65 50.65 16.43
N SER A 9 8.62 49.32 16.58
CA SER A 9 7.89 48.29 15.85
C SER A 9 7.96 46.97 16.64
N LEU A 10 6.82 46.38 17.00
CA LEU A 10 6.71 45.02 17.51
C LEU A 10 6.62 44.07 16.32
N THR A 11 7.73 43.49 15.87
CA THR A 11 7.71 42.47 14.82
C THR A 11 7.47 41.09 15.43
N LEU A 12 6.20 40.68 15.45
CA LEU A 12 5.79 39.29 15.69
C LEU A 12 6.09 38.48 14.41
N LEU A 13 7.18 37.73 14.42
CA LEU A 13 7.56 36.81 13.34
C LEU A 13 6.69 35.53 13.45
N VAL A 14 5.51 35.56 12.84
CA VAL A 14 4.69 34.35 12.64
C VAL A 14 5.24 33.63 11.42
N SER A 15 6.08 32.61 11.65
CA SER A 15 6.51 31.67 10.62
C SER A 15 5.34 30.73 10.29
N VAL A 16 4.53 31.07 9.29
CA VAL A 16 3.56 30.14 8.71
C VAL A 16 4.33 29.13 7.84
N VAL A 17 4.71 28.00 8.43
CA VAL A 17 5.15 26.84 7.65
C VAL A 17 3.92 26.32 6.91
N SER A 18 3.76 26.75 5.66
CA SER A 18 2.73 26.25 4.77
C SER A 18 3.09 24.80 4.42
N ALA A 19 2.41 23.84 5.06
CA ALA A 19 2.48 22.45 4.65
C ALA A 19 1.86 22.33 3.25
N VAL A 20 2.71 22.27 2.22
CA VAL A 20 2.25 22.00 0.85
C VAL A 20 1.64 20.60 0.84
N PRO A 21 0.35 20.44 0.49
CA PRO A 21 -0.26 19.12 0.41
C PRO A 21 0.46 18.33 -0.68
N ARG A 22 1.13 17.24 -0.29
CA ARG A 22 1.79 16.34 -1.22
C ARG A 22 0.67 15.65 -2.02
N LYS A 23 0.57 15.95 -3.32
CA LYS A 23 -0.42 15.34 -4.22
C LYS A 23 -0.32 13.82 -4.10
N GLU A 24 -1.35 13.17 -3.57
CA GLU A 24 -1.44 11.72 -3.57
C GLU A 24 -1.57 11.24 -5.01
N LEU A 25 -0.78 10.24 -5.38
CA LEU A 25 -0.82 9.66 -6.71
C LEU A 25 -2.08 8.83 -6.88
N THR A 26 -2.68 8.91 -8.07
CA THR A 26 -3.79 8.04 -8.44
C THR A 26 -3.29 6.60 -8.59
N LEU A 27 -4.23 5.63 -8.55
CA LEU A 27 -3.90 4.22 -8.76
C LEU A 27 -3.21 4.01 -10.12
N GLU A 28 -3.69 4.66 -11.18
CA GLU A 28 -3.11 4.60 -12.51
C GLU A 28 -1.72 5.23 -12.57
N GLU A 29 -1.51 6.38 -11.91
CA GLU A 29 -0.19 7.00 -11.80
C GLU A 29 0.82 6.09 -11.06
N LEU A 30 0.36 5.32 -10.07
CA LEU A 30 1.20 4.35 -9.38
C LEU A 30 1.56 3.16 -10.27
N LYS A 31 0.56 2.56 -10.93
CA LYS A 31 0.76 1.45 -11.87
C LYS A 31 1.73 1.85 -12.98
N ALA A 32 1.60 3.04 -13.54
CA ALA A 32 2.49 3.57 -14.57
C ALA A 32 3.95 3.75 -14.11
N ARG A 33 4.21 3.91 -12.80
CA ARG A 33 5.57 4.06 -12.26
C ARG A 33 6.28 2.73 -12.03
N VAL A 34 5.55 1.65 -11.79
CA VAL A 34 6.11 0.32 -11.46
C VAL A 34 7.16 -0.16 -12.48
N PRO A 35 6.92 -0.09 -13.80
CA PRO A 35 7.88 -0.57 -14.80
C PRO A 35 9.24 0.15 -14.76
N HIS A 36 9.24 1.41 -14.34
CA HIS A 36 10.41 2.29 -14.33
C HIS A 36 11.08 2.39 -12.96
N ALA A 37 10.46 1.84 -11.93
CA ALA A 37 10.95 1.92 -10.56
C ALA A 37 12.15 0.99 -10.34
N LYS A 38 13.12 1.48 -9.55
CA LYS A 38 14.23 0.66 -9.01
C LYS A 38 13.66 -0.40 -8.05
N PRO A 39 14.34 -1.55 -7.85
CA PRO A 39 13.82 -2.63 -7.00
C PRO A 39 13.32 -2.19 -5.62
N ASP A 40 14.10 -1.40 -4.88
CA ASP A 40 13.70 -0.88 -3.56
C ASP A 40 12.42 -0.02 -3.63
N GLU A 41 12.28 0.82 -4.65
CA GLU A 41 11.10 1.66 -4.85
C GLU A 41 9.89 0.83 -5.27
N ARG A 42 10.14 -0.17 -6.14
CA ARG A 42 9.13 -1.10 -6.66
C ARG A 42 8.42 -1.84 -5.54
N THR A 43 9.12 -2.29 -4.50
CA THR A 43 8.47 -2.90 -3.33
C THR A 43 7.39 -1.98 -2.75
N ASN A 44 7.69 -0.71 -2.49
CA ASN A 44 6.70 0.20 -1.89
C ASN A 44 5.58 0.60 -2.86
N LEU A 45 5.88 0.77 -4.14
CA LEU A 45 4.85 1.09 -5.14
C LEU A 45 3.86 -0.05 -5.28
N CYS A 46 4.35 -1.28 -5.40
CA CYS A 46 3.50 -2.45 -5.57
C CYS A 46 2.66 -2.72 -4.31
N LEU A 47 3.22 -2.60 -3.09
CA LEU A 47 2.42 -2.71 -1.85
C LEU A 47 1.30 -1.66 -1.80
N GLN A 48 1.62 -0.42 -2.14
CA GLN A 48 0.64 0.68 -2.18
C GLN A 48 -0.48 0.47 -3.20
N ILE A 49 -0.19 -0.19 -4.32
CA ILE A 49 -1.19 -0.54 -5.32
C ILE A 49 -2.06 -1.69 -4.78
N ALA A 50 -1.45 -2.74 -4.25
CA ALA A 50 -2.17 -3.89 -3.70
C ALA A 50 -3.11 -3.48 -2.56
N GLU A 51 -2.64 -2.66 -1.61
CA GLU A 51 -3.47 -2.16 -0.51
C GLU A 51 -4.67 -1.34 -1.02
N ARG A 52 -4.47 -0.48 -2.02
CA ARG A 52 -5.58 0.28 -2.62
C ARG A 52 -6.57 -0.63 -3.36
N GLN A 53 -6.08 -1.71 -3.97
CA GLN A 53 -6.95 -2.66 -4.67
C GLN A 53 -7.77 -3.53 -3.71
N VAL A 54 -7.28 -3.81 -2.49
CA VAL A 54 -8.12 -4.43 -1.45
C VAL A 54 -9.31 -3.53 -1.11
N GLU A 55 -9.07 -2.24 -0.91
CA GLU A 55 -10.14 -1.27 -0.61
C GLU A 55 -11.08 -1.04 -1.80
N ALA A 56 -10.56 -1.09 -3.02
CA ALA A 56 -11.37 -1.01 -4.23
C ALA A 56 -12.26 -2.24 -4.39
N ALA A 57 -11.73 -3.44 -4.18
CA ALA A 57 -12.49 -4.69 -4.27
C ALA A 57 -13.68 -4.69 -3.30
N ASP A 58 -13.49 -4.25 -2.05
CA ASP A 58 -14.56 -4.12 -1.07
C ASP A 58 -15.71 -3.23 -1.58
N LYS A 59 -15.39 -2.02 -2.05
CA LYS A 59 -16.37 -1.10 -2.62
C LYS A 59 -17.09 -1.68 -3.83
N LEU A 60 -16.34 -2.32 -4.73
CA LEU A 60 -16.90 -2.91 -5.94
C LEU A 60 -17.86 -4.07 -5.62
N TYR A 61 -17.53 -4.90 -4.63
CA TYR A 61 -18.46 -5.92 -4.15
C TYR A 61 -19.72 -5.32 -3.52
N VAL A 62 -19.58 -4.26 -2.70
CA VAL A 62 -20.73 -3.53 -2.12
C VAL A 62 -21.62 -2.92 -3.20
N ASP A 63 -21.03 -2.40 -4.27
CA ASP A 63 -21.72 -1.79 -5.41
C ASP A 63 -22.30 -2.84 -6.39
N GLY A 64 -22.11 -4.14 -6.13
CA GLY A 64 -22.58 -5.23 -6.99
C GLY A 64 -21.77 -5.41 -8.29
N LYS A 65 -20.61 -4.76 -8.40
CA LYS A 65 -19.70 -4.82 -9.55
C LYS A 65 -18.71 -5.97 -9.39
N THR A 66 -19.26 -7.19 -9.35
CA THR A 66 -18.48 -8.41 -9.05
C THR A 66 -17.28 -8.58 -9.97
N GLU A 67 -17.45 -8.48 -11.29
CA GLU A 67 -16.34 -8.68 -12.25
C GLU A 67 -15.18 -7.69 -12.04
N GLU A 68 -15.49 -6.42 -11.77
CA GLU A 68 -14.48 -5.40 -11.46
C GLU A 68 -13.80 -5.69 -10.12
N ALA A 69 -14.56 -6.18 -9.13
CA ALA A 69 -14.01 -6.57 -7.83
C ALA A 69 -13.04 -7.75 -7.96
N GLU A 70 -13.39 -8.76 -8.76
CA GLU A 70 -12.53 -9.91 -9.04
C GLU A 70 -11.22 -9.47 -9.72
N ALA A 71 -11.31 -8.57 -10.70
CA ALA A 71 -10.13 -7.97 -11.32
C ALA A 71 -9.24 -7.22 -10.30
N ALA A 72 -9.84 -6.49 -9.37
CA ALA A 72 -9.11 -5.84 -8.28
C ALA A 72 -8.43 -6.89 -7.36
N ILE A 73 -9.10 -7.99 -7.01
CA ILE A 73 -8.50 -9.09 -6.23
C ILE A 73 -7.30 -9.72 -6.96
N HIS A 74 -7.38 -9.92 -8.28
CA HIS A 74 -6.24 -10.38 -9.07
C HIS A 74 -5.07 -9.40 -9.03
N ASP A 75 -5.34 -8.09 -9.13
CA ASP A 75 -4.32 -7.07 -8.98
C ASP A 75 -3.68 -7.09 -7.59
N VAL A 76 -4.44 -7.30 -6.50
CA VAL A 76 -3.88 -7.45 -5.14
C VAL A 76 -2.79 -8.52 -5.12
N VAL A 77 -3.10 -9.71 -5.65
CA VAL A 77 -2.15 -10.83 -5.67
C VAL A 77 -0.94 -10.51 -6.55
N SER A 78 -1.16 -9.99 -7.76
CA SER A 78 -0.09 -9.68 -8.70
C SER A 78 0.90 -8.64 -8.16
N TYR A 79 0.40 -7.54 -7.61
CA TYR A 79 1.26 -6.50 -7.07
C TYR A 79 1.88 -6.91 -5.72
N ALA A 80 1.20 -7.69 -4.88
CA ALA A 80 1.82 -8.25 -3.68
C ALA A 80 3.00 -9.18 -4.03
N GLN A 81 2.85 -10.02 -5.06
CA GLN A 81 3.92 -10.89 -5.54
C GLN A 81 5.13 -10.08 -6.03
N GLN A 82 4.91 -9.08 -6.91
CA GLN A 82 5.99 -8.21 -7.38
C GLN A 82 6.70 -7.48 -6.24
N ALA A 83 5.96 -7.08 -5.18
CA ALA A 83 6.55 -6.47 -4.01
C ALA A 83 7.44 -7.44 -3.23
N GLY A 84 6.97 -8.68 -3.02
CA GLY A 84 7.71 -9.74 -2.36
C GLY A 84 8.99 -10.13 -3.10
N GLU A 85 8.91 -10.28 -4.42
CA GLU A 85 10.06 -10.55 -5.28
C GLU A 85 11.10 -9.43 -5.21
N ALA A 86 10.68 -8.17 -5.34
CA ALA A 86 11.58 -7.02 -5.25
C ALA A 86 12.23 -6.89 -3.87
N ALA A 87 11.48 -7.18 -2.80
CA ALA A 87 12.01 -7.19 -1.43
C ALA A 87 13.02 -8.33 -1.23
N GLY A 88 12.73 -9.52 -1.76
CA GLY A 88 13.64 -10.68 -1.73
C GLY A 88 14.92 -10.46 -2.52
N GLN A 89 14.84 -9.81 -3.69
CA GLN A 89 16.01 -9.49 -4.52
C GLN A 89 16.96 -8.49 -3.85
N THR A 90 16.41 -7.52 -3.13
CA THR A 90 17.19 -6.44 -2.50
C THR A 90 17.62 -6.77 -1.08
N GLY A 91 16.93 -7.71 -0.42
CA GLY A 91 17.01 -7.95 1.02
C GLY A 91 16.40 -6.80 1.85
N HIS A 92 15.92 -5.74 1.20
CA HIS A 92 15.36 -4.57 1.86
C HIS A 92 13.85 -4.73 2.01
N ARG A 93 13.29 -4.09 3.04
CA ARG A 93 11.82 -3.98 3.24
C ARG A 93 11.05 -5.31 3.33
N LEU A 94 11.73 -6.43 3.53
CA LEU A 94 11.11 -7.74 3.76
C LEU A 94 10.03 -7.69 4.85
N LYS A 95 10.34 -7.06 5.99
CA LYS A 95 9.38 -6.86 7.09
C LYS A 95 8.19 -5.99 6.68
N ASN A 96 8.40 -4.96 5.86
CA ASN A 96 7.31 -4.10 5.42
C ASN A 96 6.36 -4.86 4.49
N ALA A 97 6.92 -5.66 3.56
CA ALA A 97 6.14 -6.52 2.68
C ALA A 97 5.36 -7.58 3.48
N GLU A 98 5.99 -8.23 4.46
CA GLU A 98 5.35 -9.19 5.36
C GLU A 98 4.14 -8.58 6.09
N ILE A 99 4.33 -7.41 6.70
CA ILE A 99 3.28 -6.70 7.45
C ILE A 99 2.12 -6.32 6.53
N ALA A 100 2.42 -5.81 5.33
CA ALA A 100 1.42 -5.41 4.35
C ALA A 100 0.60 -6.63 3.88
N MET A 101 1.27 -7.74 3.52
CA MET A 101 0.60 -8.99 3.14
C MET A 101 -0.30 -9.52 4.26
N ARG A 102 0.16 -9.49 5.52
CA ARG A 102 -0.64 -9.88 6.68
C ARG A 102 -1.90 -9.02 6.83
N ARG A 103 -1.76 -7.69 6.69
CA ARG A 103 -2.88 -6.75 6.79
C ARG A 103 -3.89 -6.96 5.67
N MET A 104 -3.42 -7.12 4.44
CA MET A 104 -4.27 -7.40 3.28
C MET A 104 -5.01 -8.74 3.43
N SER A 105 -4.33 -9.81 3.86
CA SER A 105 -4.93 -11.11 4.16
C SER A 105 -6.06 -10.99 5.20
N HIS A 106 -5.82 -10.26 6.29
CA HIS A 106 -6.85 -9.99 7.29
C HIS A 106 -8.04 -9.21 6.71
N ARG A 107 -7.79 -8.13 5.95
CA ARG A 107 -8.86 -7.33 5.36
C ARG A 107 -9.67 -8.12 4.33
N LEU A 108 -9.01 -8.93 3.49
CA LEU A 108 -9.70 -9.83 2.58
C LEU A 108 -10.53 -10.87 3.32
N SER A 109 -10.09 -11.34 4.50
CA SER A 109 -10.89 -12.22 5.36
C SER A 109 -12.18 -11.55 5.83
N ASP A 110 -12.10 -10.27 6.19
CA ASP A 110 -13.28 -9.47 6.59
C ASP A 110 -14.23 -9.27 5.42
N ILE A 111 -13.71 -8.92 4.23
CA ILE A 111 -14.50 -8.79 3.00
C ILE A 111 -15.19 -10.12 2.66
N LYS A 112 -14.44 -11.23 2.67
CA LYS A 112 -14.98 -12.56 2.33
C LYS A 112 -16.22 -12.92 3.15
N ARG A 113 -16.26 -12.55 4.44
CA ARG A 113 -17.39 -12.84 5.34
C ARG A 113 -18.67 -12.10 4.96
N THR A 114 -18.58 -11.02 4.20
CA THR A 114 -19.75 -10.26 3.74
C THR A 114 -20.24 -10.67 2.35
N LEU A 115 -19.50 -11.53 1.64
CA LEU A 115 -19.81 -11.92 0.27
C LEU A 115 -20.77 -13.12 0.17
N PRO A 116 -21.58 -13.18 -0.91
CA PRO A 116 -22.27 -14.40 -1.32
C PRO A 116 -21.28 -15.55 -1.51
N PHE A 117 -21.74 -16.79 -1.27
CA PHE A 117 -20.91 -18.00 -1.31
C PHE A 117 -20.08 -18.14 -2.59
N ASP A 118 -20.68 -17.86 -3.75
CA ASP A 118 -20.05 -18.00 -5.05
C ASP A 118 -18.78 -17.12 -5.20
N ASN A 119 -18.80 -15.93 -4.60
CA ASN A 119 -17.69 -14.97 -4.66
C ASN A 119 -16.61 -15.24 -3.60
N GLN A 120 -16.87 -16.06 -2.58
CA GLN A 120 -15.92 -16.29 -1.48
C GLN A 120 -14.69 -17.09 -1.91
N SER A 121 -14.83 -17.95 -2.92
CA SER A 121 -13.76 -18.86 -3.37
C SER A 121 -12.54 -18.10 -3.89
N LEU A 122 -12.75 -17.07 -4.73
CA LEU A 122 -11.69 -16.23 -5.26
C LEU A 122 -10.97 -15.45 -4.14
N VAL A 123 -11.73 -14.84 -3.23
CA VAL A 123 -11.15 -14.09 -2.12
C VAL A 123 -10.37 -15.00 -1.17
N GLN A 124 -10.85 -16.22 -0.93
CA GLN A 124 -10.10 -17.22 -0.15
C GLN A 124 -8.77 -17.57 -0.83
N SER A 125 -8.77 -17.79 -2.14
CA SER A 125 -7.53 -18.09 -2.88
C SER A 125 -6.51 -16.95 -2.80
N ALA A 126 -6.98 -15.69 -2.84
CA ALA A 126 -6.12 -14.53 -2.64
C ALA A 126 -5.52 -14.47 -1.21
N ILE A 127 -6.32 -14.75 -0.18
CA ILE A 127 -5.86 -14.85 1.22
C ILE A 127 -4.76 -15.91 1.35
N ASP A 128 -5.01 -17.11 0.84
CA ASP A 128 -4.06 -18.23 0.93
C ASP A 128 -2.73 -17.90 0.20
N THR A 129 -2.83 -17.20 -0.92
CA THR A 129 -1.66 -16.75 -1.69
C THR A 129 -0.86 -15.70 -0.93
N LEU A 130 -1.51 -14.70 -0.32
CA LEU A 130 -0.84 -13.70 0.53
C LEU A 130 -0.16 -14.34 1.74
N ASP A 131 -0.82 -15.31 2.39
CA ASP A 131 -0.27 -16.01 3.56
C ASP A 131 0.93 -16.90 3.18
N LYS A 132 0.91 -17.51 1.99
CA LYS A 132 2.07 -18.23 1.45
C LYS A 132 3.25 -17.29 1.20
N MET A 133 3.04 -16.18 0.49
CA MET A 133 4.10 -15.20 0.23
C MET A 133 4.68 -14.62 1.52
N ARG A 134 3.82 -14.37 2.51
CA ARG A 134 4.22 -13.98 3.86
C ARG A 134 5.13 -15.02 4.52
N THR A 135 4.81 -16.30 4.39
CA THR A 135 5.63 -17.41 4.90
C THR A 135 7.00 -17.46 4.21
N ASP A 136 7.04 -17.21 2.90
CA ASP A 136 8.29 -17.16 2.13
C ASP A 136 9.18 -15.98 2.57
N LEU A 137 8.58 -14.80 2.78
CA LEU A 137 9.29 -13.63 3.32
C LEU A 137 9.84 -13.86 4.73
N LEU A 138 9.06 -14.49 5.62
CA LEU A 138 9.51 -14.87 6.96
C LEU A 138 10.67 -15.87 6.90
N SER A 139 10.60 -16.84 5.99
CA SER A 139 11.68 -17.80 5.75
C SER A 139 12.93 -17.12 5.22
N HIS A 140 12.81 -16.08 4.39
CA HIS A 140 13.96 -15.30 3.95
C HIS A 140 14.61 -14.49 5.08
N MET A 141 13.80 -13.93 6.00
CA MET A 141 14.30 -13.13 7.13
C MET A 141 14.91 -13.97 8.25
N PHE A 142 14.35 -15.15 8.52
CA PHE A 142 14.64 -15.93 9.74
C PHE A 142 15.02 -17.39 9.47
N GLY A 143 14.93 -17.85 8.22
CA GLY A 143 15.35 -19.18 7.82
C GLY A 143 16.85 -19.36 8.00
N LYS A 144 17.27 -20.61 8.23
CA LYS A 144 18.69 -20.95 8.20
C LYS A 144 19.17 -20.76 6.76
N ASN A 145 20.09 -19.83 6.54
CA ASN A 145 20.84 -19.74 5.28
C ASN A 145 21.33 -21.15 4.92
N PRO A 146 20.98 -21.72 3.75
CA PRO A 146 21.75 -22.84 3.24
C PRO A 146 23.18 -22.31 3.08
N LYS A 147 24.11 -22.94 3.80
CA LYS A 147 25.54 -22.69 3.64
C LYS A 147 25.97 -23.01 2.22
#